data_AF-A0A2P4UER9-F1
#
_entry.id   AF-A0A2P4UER9-F1
#
_cell.length_a   1.000
_cell.length_b   1.000
_cell.length_c   1.000
_cell.angle_alpha   90.00
_cell.angle_beta   90.00
_cell.angle_gamma   90.00
#
_symmetry.space_group_name_H-M   'P 1'
#
loop_
_entity.id
_entity.type
_entity.pdbx_description
1 polymer ?
#
loop_
_entity_poly.entity_id
_entity_poly.type
_entity_poly.pdbx_seq_one_letter_code
_entity_poly.pdbx_strand_id
1 'polypeptide(L)'
;MTELTAAEPVFAPLADGVQVEIRPLVQADRDAVRGLHRSLSPDSLYARFFGLGAAAADQAAERLCRGTGPGRAALGAWLRGELVGVGEFDPTGTPGEAEVAFAVADRMQHHGVGTLLLERLVELARARGIGVFRADVLASNAAMLRVFADAGLDVRSRVSAGVVEAAISLDGGERYRAAVADRASRADVASLVPLLRPRSVAVVGTAPDVLRSLTSGGFAGTVHAVNPHAAGRVTRGAPCVATPAELPVPPDLVVLSVPAVSVADAAAACGRRGARAVVVLTGGLNHGQDRALRDACHAWGMRLVGPGSSGVAHPLIGLHATAVRRPAGSVGVVAGTGGAALLDGLARIGAGVSTFAGVGAAADVCAADLLRWWAADPATRLGVLGPGTSGDPGTLARAARRVPLLALGAPAEPFARAGIVAVGTLDDLLDVAALLARQPFPRGPRVAVVERGHETAAVCAAAGLTVTARAAGLDARAFRKLADDGDVDAVLIALPVRPGVVAACGKPVLAVRPGQAGTVGVPSYAAPERAARALARAWSAVRRADG
;
A
#
# COMPACT_ATOMS: atom_id res chain seq x y z
N MET A 1 5.26 -17.26 0.33
CA MET A 1 6.08 -17.68 -0.82
C MET A 1 5.35 -18.88 -1.42
N THR A 2 4.34 -18.59 -2.23
CA THR A 2 3.53 -19.61 -2.89
C THR A 2 4.30 -20.02 -4.14
N GLU A 3 4.48 -21.32 -4.36
CA GLU A 3 4.96 -21.85 -5.63
C GLU A 3 4.04 -21.34 -6.75
N LEU A 4 4.47 -20.28 -7.43
CA LEU A 4 3.84 -19.81 -8.65
C LEU A 4 4.12 -20.87 -9.72
N THR A 5 3.10 -21.65 -10.05
CA THR A 5 3.12 -22.48 -11.25
C THR A 5 3.41 -21.54 -12.44
N ALA A 6 4.35 -21.95 -13.29
CA ALA A 6 4.89 -21.14 -14.40
C ALA A 6 3.87 -20.75 -15.49
N ALA A 7 2.56 -20.97 -15.27
CA ALA A 7 1.48 -20.81 -16.24
C ALA A 7 0.49 -19.68 -15.90
N GLU A 8 0.44 -19.17 -14.66
CA GLU A 8 -0.56 -18.16 -14.30
C GLU A 8 -0.09 -16.73 -14.59
N PRO A 9 -0.95 -15.88 -15.16
CA PRO A 9 -0.67 -14.46 -15.33
C PRO A 9 -0.52 -13.78 -13.97
N VAL A 10 0.50 -12.92 -13.85
CA VAL A 10 0.76 -12.13 -12.65
C VAL A 10 0.56 -10.66 -12.96
N PHE A 11 -0.25 -9.99 -12.16
CA PHE A 11 -0.40 -8.54 -12.20
C PHE A 11 0.58 -7.90 -11.23
N ALA A 12 1.35 -6.93 -11.72
CA ALA A 12 2.35 -6.24 -10.91
C ALA A 12 2.42 -4.75 -11.28
N PRO A 13 2.62 -3.86 -10.28
CA PRO A 13 2.88 -2.47 -10.55
C PRO A 13 4.28 -2.26 -11.13
N LEU A 14 4.37 -1.36 -12.10
CA LEU A 14 5.59 -0.75 -12.59
C LEU A 14 6.12 0.29 -11.58
N ALA A 15 7.31 0.84 -11.84
CA ALA A 15 7.95 1.82 -10.96
C ALA A 15 7.12 3.10 -10.75
N ASP A 16 6.26 3.42 -11.71
CA ASP A 16 5.31 4.55 -11.67
C ASP A 16 3.92 4.17 -11.12
N GLY A 17 3.73 2.90 -10.70
CA GLY A 17 2.49 2.37 -10.15
C GLY A 17 1.50 1.83 -11.19
N VAL A 18 1.79 1.94 -12.48
CA VAL A 18 0.94 1.38 -13.55
C VAL A 18 0.93 -0.14 -13.47
N GLN A 19 -0.24 -0.76 -13.47
CA GLN A 19 -0.37 -2.22 -13.43
C GLN A 19 -0.13 -2.82 -14.82
N VAL A 20 0.74 -3.84 -14.89
CA VAL A 20 0.95 -4.67 -16.07
C VAL A 20 0.66 -6.13 -15.75
N GLU A 21 0.19 -6.86 -16.75
CA GLU A 21 0.07 -8.31 -16.70
C GLU A 21 1.34 -8.93 -17.27
N ILE A 22 1.96 -9.84 -16.52
CA ILE A 22 3.09 -10.64 -16.99
C ILE A 22 2.64 -12.09 -17.10
N ARG A 23 2.76 -12.65 -18.31
CA ARG A 23 2.43 -14.05 -18.56
C ARG A 23 3.35 -14.67 -19.60
N PRO A 24 3.46 -16.01 -19.64
CA PRO A 24 4.11 -16.71 -20.74
C PRO A 24 3.49 -16.31 -22.08
N LEU A 25 4.35 -16.18 -23.09
CA LEU A 25 3.91 -16.00 -24.48
C LEU A 25 3.45 -17.33 -25.06
N VAL A 26 2.33 -17.30 -25.78
CA VAL A 26 1.75 -18.44 -26.47
C VAL A 26 1.71 -18.21 -27.98
N GLN A 27 1.40 -19.26 -28.75
CA GLN A 27 1.30 -19.19 -30.21
C GLN A 27 0.33 -18.10 -30.70
N ALA A 28 -0.74 -17.84 -29.96
CA ALA A 28 -1.73 -16.81 -30.29
C ALA A 28 -1.19 -15.37 -30.15
N ASP A 29 -0.08 -15.16 -29.43
CA ASP A 29 0.50 -13.82 -29.21
C ASP A 29 1.44 -13.37 -30.33
N ARG A 30 1.67 -14.21 -31.34
CA ARG A 30 2.66 -13.98 -32.41
C ARG A 30 2.49 -12.62 -33.07
N ASP A 31 1.25 -12.22 -33.37
CA ASP A 31 0.98 -10.94 -34.02
C ASP A 31 1.25 -9.74 -33.10
N ALA A 32 1.00 -9.89 -31.79
CA ALA A 32 1.33 -8.86 -30.81
C ALA A 32 2.86 -8.70 -30.67
N VAL A 33 3.61 -9.80 -30.62
CA VAL A 33 5.09 -9.79 -30.57
C VAL A 33 5.67 -9.16 -31.83
N ARG A 34 5.13 -9.50 -33.00
CA ARG A 34 5.51 -8.90 -34.28
C ARG A 34 5.20 -7.40 -34.30
N GLY A 35 4.03 -7.01 -33.80
CA GLY A 35 3.61 -5.61 -33.65
C GLY A 35 4.58 -4.80 -32.78
N LEU A 36 4.94 -5.34 -31.61
CA LEU A 36 5.90 -4.72 -30.70
C LEU A 36 7.24 -4.45 -31.42
N HIS A 37 7.86 -5.46 -32.01
CA HIS A 37 9.17 -5.29 -32.65
C HIS A 37 9.13 -4.32 -33.83
N ARG A 38 8.05 -4.31 -34.61
CA ARG A 38 7.89 -3.36 -35.72
C ARG A 38 7.68 -1.91 -35.26
N SER A 39 7.19 -1.72 -34.04
CA SER A 39 6.99 -0.39 -33.46
C SER A 39 8.25 0.21 -32.81
N LEU A 40 9.30 -0.60 -32.62
CA LEU A 40 10.56 -0.15 -32.01
C LEU A 40 11.31 0.81 -32.94
N SER A 41 11.95 1.80 -32.33
CA SER A 41 12.90 2.67 -33.01
C SER A 41 14.06 1.86 -33.65
N PRO A 42 14.72 2.40 -34.70
CA PRO A 42 15.90 1.76 -35.29
C PRO A 42 17.00 1.47 -34.27
N ASP A 43 17.22 2.37 -33.31
CA ASP A 43 18.23 2.20 -32.25
C ASP A 43 17.88 1.03 -31.33
N SER A 44 16.61 0.89 -30.96
CA SER A 44 16.14 -0.22 -30.12
C SER A 44 16.15 -1.57 -30.86
N LEU A 45 15.84 -1.59 -32.15
CA LEU A 45 16.00 -2.77 -33.00
C LEU A 45 17.45 -3.20 -33.11
N TYR A 46 18.34 -2.23 -33.36
CA TYR A 46 19.77 -2.47 -33.44
C TYR A 46 20.32 -2.99 -32.11
N ALA A 47 19.91 -2.39 -30.98
CA ALA A 47 20.28 -2.85 -29.66
C ALA A 47 19.77 -4.26 -29.32
N ARG A 48 18.64 -4.69 -29.89
CA ARG A 48 18.05 -6.02 -29.65
C ARG A 48 18.65 -7.12 -30.53
N PHE A 49 18.92 -6.82 -31.80
CA PHE A 49 19.28 -7.83 -32.81
C PHE A 49 20.69 -7.68 -33.36
N PHE A 50 21.45 -6.65 -32.94
CA PHE A 50 22.73 -6.26 -33.54
C PHE A 50 22.61 -6.05 -35.06
N GLY A 51 21.43 -5.61 -35.51
CA GLY A 51 21.08 -5.43 -36.91
C GLY A 51 19.73 -4.74 -37.11
N LEU A 52 19.48 -4.26 -38.33
CA LEU A 52 18.25 -3.57 -38.72
C LEU A 52 17.51 -4.46 -39.73
N GLY A 53 16.40 -5.09 -39.34
CA GLY A 53 15.65 -5.90 -40.30
C GLY A 53 14.27 -6.35 -39.85
N ALA A 54 13.27 -6.13 -40.71
CA ALA A 54 11.91 -6.64 -40.52
C ALA A 54 11.85 -8.18 -40.45
N ALA A 55 12.74 -8.87 -41.13
CA ALA A 55 12.87 -10.33 -41.05
C ALA A 55 13.27 -10.81 -39.65
N ALA A 56 14.09 -10.04 -38.92
CA ALA A 56 14.49 -10.37 -37.56
C ALA A 56 13.30 -10.30 -36.58
N ALA A 57 12.42 -9.31 -36.75
CA ALA A 57 11.19 -9.18 -35.97
C ALA A 57 10.25 -10.39 -36.17
N ASP A 58 10.13 -10.87 -37.41
CA ASP A 58 9.30 -12.01 -37.74
C ASP A 58 9.85 -13.33 -37.16
N GLN A 59 11.18 -13.53 -37.24
CA GLN A 59 11.87 -14.67 -36.64
C GLN A 59 11.82 -14.63 -35.11
N ALA A 60 11.94 -13.46 -34.50
CA ALA A 60 11.79 -13.28 -33.06
C ALA A 60 10.39 -13.65 -32.59
N ALA A 61 9.35 -13.20 -33.31
CA ALA A 61 7.97 -13.55 -33.00
C ALA A 61 7.71 -15.06 -33.05
N GLU A 62 8.27 -15.76 -34.04
CA GLU A 62 8.18 -17.22 -34.07
C GLU A 62 8.92 -17.85 -32.90
N ARG A 63 10.13 -17.39 -32.58
CA ARG A 63 10.95 -17.96 -31.50
C ARG A 63 10.29 -17.82 -30.13
N LEU A 64 9.83 -16.62 -29.81
CA LEU A 64 9.19 -16.26 -28.54
C LEU A 64 7.88 -17.02 -28.30
N CYS A 65 7.14 -17.34 -29.37
CA CYS A 65 5.82 -17.97 -29.27
C CYS A 65 5.83 -19.51 -29.42
N ARG A 66 6.98 -20.15 -29.68
CA ARG A 66 7.12 -21.61 -29.88
C ARG A 66 6.90 -22.45 -28.60
N GLY A 67 6.61 -21.83 -27.45
CA GLY A 67 6.31 -22.50 -26.18
C GLY A 67 7.50 -22.64 -25.23
N THR A 68 7.22 -22.90 -23.95
CA THR A 68 8.24 -23.06 -22.89
C THR A 68 8.84 -24.46 -22.89
N GLY A 69 10.14 -24.57 -22.63
CA GLY A 69 10.86 -25.84 -22.51
C GLY A 69 11.79 -25.87 -21.29
N PRO A 70 12.50 -26.99 -21.03
CA PRO A 70 13.28 -27.20 -19.81
C PRO A 70 14.33 -26.12 -19.54
N GLY A 71 14.93 -25.56 -20.59
CA GLY A 71 15.92 -24.49 -20.50
C GLY A 71 15.52 -23.20 -21.21
N ARG A 72 14.23 -23.01 -21.52
CA ARG A 72 13.75 -21.80 -22.22
C ARG A 72 12.44 -21.25 -21.68
N ALA A 73 12.32 -19.93 -21.62
CA ALA A 73 11.05 -19.27 -21.37
C ALA A 73 10.99 -17.93 -22.10
N ALA A 74 9.77 -17.54 -22.45
CA ALA A 74 9.45 -16.24 -22.99
C ALA A 74 8.25 -15.67 -22.23
N LEU A 75 8.39 -14.46 -21.74
CA LEU A 75 7.38 -13.71 -21.00
C LEU A 75 7.01 -12.45 -21.79
N GLY A 76 5.72 -12.13 -21.79
CA GLY A 76 5.19 -10.87 -22.28
C GLY A 76 4.67 -10.02 -21.14
N ALA A 77 4.98 -8.72 -21.18
CA ALA A 77 4.37 -7.70 -20.33
C ALA A 77 3.27 -6.98 -21.13
N TRP A 78 2.05 -7.00 -20.62
CA TRP A 78 0.86 -6.46 -21.26
C TRP A 78 0.28 -5.31 -20.45
N LEU A 79 -0.03 -4.22 -21.15
CA LEU A 79 -0.71 -3.06 -20.60
C LEU A 79 -1.97 -2.82 -21.42
N ARG A 80 -3.14 -2.97 -20.81
CA ARG A 80 -4.43 -2.73 -21.46
C ARG A 80 -4.66 -3.56 -22.73
N GLY A 81 -4.23 -4.82 -22.70
CA GLY A 81 -4.29 -5.74 -23.85
C GLY A 81 -3.23 -5.49 -24.92
N GLU A 82 -2.36 -4.49 -24.76
CA GLU A 82 -1.24 -4.22 -25.67
C GLU A 82 0.05 -4.80 -25.10
N LEU A 83 0.82 -5.52 -25.92
CA LEU A 83 2.13 -6.03 -25.52
C LEU A 83 3.16 -4.89 -25.52
N VAL A 84 3.69 -4.57 -24.34
CA VAL A 84 4.62 -3.45 -24.13
C VAL A 84 6.06 -3.88 -23.88
N GLY A 85 6.28 -5.17 -23.63
CA GLY A 85 7.62 -5.71 -23.50
C GLY A 85 7.66 -7.22 -23.58
N VAL A 86 8.80 -7.76 -23.98
CA VAL A 86 9.10 -9.20 -24.00
C VAL A 86 10.45 -9.44 -23.37
N GLY A 87 10.56 -10.55 -22.66
CA GLY A 87 11.81 -11.06 -22.12
C GLY A 87 11.89 -12.56 -22.35
N GLU A 88 13.04 -13.06 -22.77
CA GLU A 88 13.26 -14.48 -22.98
C GLU A 88 14.61 -14.93 -22.42
N PHE A 89 14.71 -16.22 -22.14
CA PHE A 89 16.00 -16.88 -22.07
C PHE A 89 16.00 -18.19 -22.87
N ASP A 90 17.15 -18.51 -23.46
CA ASP A 90 17.41 -19.73 -24.23
C ASP A 90 18.73 -20.39 -23.79
N PRO A 91 18.89 -21.73 -23.87
CA PRO A 91 20.13 -22.39 -23.47
C PRO A 91 21.31 -21.98 -24.36
N THR A 92 22.49 -21.75 -23.77
CA THR A 92 23.73 -21.45 -24.54
C THR A 92 24.44 -22.72 -25.06
N GLY A 93 23.96 -23.91 -24.68
CA GLY A 93 24.64 -25.18 -24.86
C GLY A 93 25.54 -25.58 -23.67
N THR A 94 25.85 -24.64 -22.76
CA THR A 94 26.52 -24.94 -21.49
C THR A 94 25.50 -25.30 -20.41
N PRO A 95 25.62 -26.45 -19.72
CA PRO A 95 24.71 -26.81 -18.65
C PRO A 95 24.66 -25.74 -17.54
N GLY A 96 23.44 -25.34 -17.15
CA GLY A 96 23.23 -24.33 -16.10
C GLY A 96 23.36 -22.87 -16.56
N GLU A 97 23.63 -22.62 -17.83
CA GLU A 97 23.70 -21.28 -18.42
C GLU A 97 22.61 -21.06 -19.49
N ALA A 98 22.06 -19.85 -19.53
CA ALA A 98 21.12 -19.42 -20.57
C ALA A 98 21.43 -17.99 -21.04
N GLU A 99 21.25 -17.72 -22.32
CA GLU A 99 21.29 -16.37 -22.88
C GLU A 99 19.97 -15.67 -22.58
N VAL A 100 20.01 -14.42 -22.12
CA VAL A 100 18.81 -13.62 -21.80
C VAL A 100 18.69 -12.41 -22.72
N ALA A 101 17.49 -12.13 -23.21
CA ALA A 101 17.23 -11.01 -24.09
C ALA A 101 15.89 -10.31 -23.80
N PHE A 102 15.82 -9.00 -24.08
CA PHE A 102 14.66 -8.16 -23.79
C PHE A 102 14.35 -7.19 -24.93
N ALA A 103 13.07 -6.92 -25.15
CA ALA A 103 12.63 -5.78 -25.95
C ALA A 103 11.48 -5.08 -25.24
N VAL A 104 11.54 -3.75 -25.12
CA VAL A 104 10.51 -2.93 -24.43
C VAL A 104 10.13 -1.79 -25.36
N ALA A 105 8.83 -1.57 -25.52
CA ALA A 105 8.30 -0.46 -26.31
C ALA A 105 8.90 0.87 -25.85
N ASP A 106 9.32 1.74 -26.78
CA ASP A 106 10.05 2.97 -26.47
C ASP A 106 9.34 3.85 -25.44
N ARG A 107 8.02 4.01 -25.58
CA ARG A 107 7.16 4.77 -24.67
C ARG A 107 7.06 4.19 -23.24
N MET A 108 7.52 2.96 -23.03
CA MET A 108 7.49 2.26 -21.73
C MET A 108 8.90 2.00 -21.18
N GLN A 109 9.95 2.44 -21.86
CA GLN A 109 11.31 2.39 -21.33
C GLN A 109 11.44 3.30 -20.11
N HIS A 110 12.26 2.91 -19.13
CA HIS A 110 12.41 3.60 -17.84
C HIS A 110 11.20 3.55 -16.89
N HIS A 111 10.12 2.84 -17.25
CA HIS A 111 9.01 2.54 -16.33
C HIS A 111 9.23 1.25 -15.51
N GLY A 112 10.35 0.54 -15.73
CA GLY A 112 10.70 -0.68 -14.98
C GLY A 112 10.22 -1.99 -15.60
N VAL A 113 9.65 -1.97 -16.81
CA VAL A 113 9.17 -3.17 -17.53
C VAL A 113 10.28 -4.21 -17.69
N GLY A 114 11.47 -3.80 -18.15
CA GLY A 114 12.61 -4.70 -18.33
C GLY A 114 13.11 -5.32 -17.03
N THR A 115 13.17 -4.53 -15.95
CA THR A 115 13.57 -5.02 -14.63
C THR A 115 12.57 -6.05 -14.09
N LEU A 116 11.28 -5.78 -14.22
CA LEU A 116 10.23 -6.68 -13.77
C LEU A 116 10.23 -8.00 -14.59
N LEU A 117 10.43 -7.92 -15.90
CA LEU A 117 10.62 -9.11 -16.76
C LEU A 117 11.86 -9.90 -16.32
N LEU A 118 12.99 -9.24 -16.07
CA LEU A 118 14.21 -9.88 -15.58
C LEU A 118 13.95 -10.64 -14.27
N GLU A 119 13.32 -10.02 -13.28
CA GLU A 119 13.00 -10.68 -12.01
C GLU A 119 12.19 -11.96 -12.19
N ARG A 120 11.16 -11.92 -13.05
CA ARG A 120 10.32 -13.09 -13.35
C ARG A 120 11.10 -14.17 -14.11
N LEU A 121 11.97 -13.77 -15.04
CA LEU A 121 12.86 -14.72 -15.71
C LEU A 121 13.86 -15.36 -14.75
N VAL A 122 14.41 -14.61 -13.79
CA VAL A 122 15.31 -15.15 -12.75
C VAL A 122 14.60 -16.19 -11.90
N GLU A 123 13.36 -15.92 -11.46
CA GLU A 123 12.55 -16.90 -10.72
C GLU A 123 12.33 -18.19 -11.53
N LEU A 124 11.95 -18.07 -12.80
CA LEU A 124 11.72 -19.21 -13.69
C LEU A 124 12.99 -20.00 -14.00
N ALA A 125 14.10 -19.30 -14.23
CA ALA A 125 15.40 -19.91 -14.53
C ALA A 125 15.93 -20.71 -13.34
N ARG A 126 15.85 -20.16 -12.13
CA ARG A 126 16.24 -20.86 -10.90
C ARG A 126 15.39 -22.10 -10.65
N ALA A 127 14.08 -22.01 -10.87
CA ALA A 127 13.18 -23.18 -10.76
C ALA A 127 13.53 -24.29 -11.76
N ARG A 128 14.30 -23.98 -12.81
CA ARG A 128 14.76 -24.91 -13.86
C ARG A 128 16.24 -25.26 -13.75
N GLY A 129 16.90 -24.88 -12.66
CA GLY A 129 18.32 -25.20 -12.42
C GLY A 129 19.32 -24.37 -13.23
N ILE A 130 18.89 -23.25 -13.82
CA ILE A 130 19.80 -22.28 -14.45
C ILE A 130 20.37 -21.37 -13.35
N GLY A 131 21.69 -21.30 -13.28
CA GLY A 131 22.41 -20.51 -12.28
C GLY A 131 23.03 -19.23 -12.83
N VAL A 132 23.19 -19.11 -14.16
CA VAL A 132 23.83 -17.96 -14.80
C VAL A 132 23.07 -17.53 -16.04
N PHE A 133 22.84 -16.22 -16.16
CA PHE A 133 22.45 -15.61 -17.43
C PHE A 133 23.65 -14.98 -18.15
N ARG A 134 23.72 -15.22 -19.46
CA ARG A 134 24.62 -14.54 -20.39
C ARG A 134 23.86 -13.47 -21.16
N ALA A 135 24.44 -12.30 -21.32
CA ALA A 135 23.86 -11.25 -22.13
C ALA A 135 24.94 -10.45 -22.84
N ASP A 136 24.79 -10.32 -24.15
CA ASP A 136 25.61 -9.44 -24.98
C ASP A 136 24.86 -8.13 -25.18
N VAL A 137 25.42 -7.03 -24.69
CA VAL A 137 24.77 -5.72 -24.70
C VAL A 137 25.71 -4.70 -25.32
N LEU A 138 25.25 -3.92 -26.31
CA LEU A 138 26.04 -2.81 -26.85
C LEU A 138 26.49 -1.88 -25.71
N ALA A 139 27.75 -1.47 -25.70
CA ALA A 139 28.30 -0.58 -24.67
C ALA A 139 27.57 0.78 -24.60
N SER A 140 26.91 1.19 -25.69
CA SER A 140 26.05 2.38 -25.75
C SER A 140 24.65 2.19 -25.16
N ASN A 141 24.21 0.96 -24.89
CA ASN A 141 22.89 0.66 -24.33
C ASN A 141 22.87 0.85 -22.80
N ALA A 142 22.99 2.12 -22.39
CA ALA A 142 23.00 2.50 -20.98
C ALA A 142 21.73 2.07 -20.23
N ALA A 143 20.59 1.96 -20.93
CA ALA A 143 19.33 1.50 -20.34
C ALA A 143 19.44 0.03 -19.88
N MET A 144 19.92 -0.87 -20.74
CA MET A 144 20.04 -2.29 -20.39
C MET A 144 21.13 -2.54 -19.35
N LEU A 145 22.26 -1.83 -19.44
CA LEU A 145 23.31 -1.91 -18.43
C LEU A 145 22.83 -1.47 -17.05
N ARG A 146 21.95 -0.45 -16.98
CA ARG A 146 21.33 0.00 -15.73
C ARG A 146 20.35 -1.04 -15.17
N VAL A 147 19.58 -1.74 -16.02
CA VAL A 147 18.72 -2.85 -15.57
C VAL A 147 19.54 -3.92 -14.83
N PHE A 148 20.70 -4.30 -15.37
CA PHE A 148 21.58 -5.28 -14.70
C PHE A 148 22.21 -4.74 -13.42
N ALA A 149 22.67 -3.49 -13.42
CA ALA A 149 23.25 -2.85 -12.23
C ALA A 149 22.23 -2.72 -11.07
N ASP A 150 20.97 -2.39 -11.39
CA ASP A 150 19.91 -2.14 -10.42
C ASP A 150 19.14 -3.42 -10.02
N ALA A 151 19.39 -4.55 -10.71
CA ALA A 151 18.76 -5.83 -10.38
C ALA A 151 19.16 -6.32 -8.98
N GLY A 152 20.35 -5.94 -8.50
CA GLY A 152 20.91 -6.45 -7.24
C GLY A 152 21.55 -7.83 -7.35
N LEU A 153 21.74 -8.33 -8.58
CA LEU A 153 22.45 -9.57 -8.92
C LEU A 153 23.97 -9.32 -8.98
N ASP A 154 24.77 -10.39 -8.85
CA ASP A 154 26.21 -10.30 -9.10
C ASP A 154 26.47 -10.36 -10.62
N VAL A 155 26.99 -9.28 -11.17
CA VAL A 155 27.21 -9.11 -12.62
C VAL A 155 28.70 -8.95 -12.87
N ARG A 156 29.28 -9.92 -13.55
CA ARG A 156 30.64 -9.83 -14.09
C ARG A 156 30.54 -9.45 -15.55
N SER A 157 31.30 -8.47 -16.00
CA SER A 157 31.27 -8.06 -17.40
C SER A 157 32.67 -7.81 -17.96
N ARG A 158 32.80 -8.02 -19.27
CA ARG A 158 33.98 -7.64 -20.04
C ARG A 158 33.53 -6.88 -21.27
N VAL A 159 34.28 -5.84 -21.64
CA VAL A 159 34.05 -5.12 -22.90
C VAL A 159 34.92 -5.72 -23.98
N SER A 160 34.32 -6.10 -25.10
CA SER A 160 34.96 -6.69 -26.28
C SER A 160 34.32 -6.09 -27.54
N ALA A 161 35.11 -5.45 -28.40
CA ALA A 161 34.65 -4.87 -29.67
C ALA A 161 33.37 -3.98 -29.58
N GLY A 162 33.22 -3.19 -28.51
CA GLY A 162 32.05 -2.32 -28.31
C GLY A 162 30.81 -3.03 -27.74
N VAL A 163 30.93 -4.31 -27.40
CA VAL A 163 29.90 -5.12 -26.74
C VAL A 163 30.35 -5.41 -25.30
N VAL A 164 29.41 -5.32 -24.38
CA VAL A 164 29.55 -5.74 -22.98
C VAL A 164 29.03 -7.17 -22.89
N GLU A 165 29.95 -8.11 -22.73
CA GLU A 165 29.66 -9.52 -22.46
C GLU A 165 29.41 -9.66 -20.95
N ALA A 166 28.15 -9.83 -20.54
CA ALA A 166 27.75 -9.93 -19.14
C ALA A 166 27.45 -11.38 -18.73
N ALA A 167 27.96 -11.77 -17.57
CA ALA A 167 27.65 -12.99 -16.85
C ALA A 167 26.99 -12.64 -15.52
N ILE A 168 25.72 -12.98 -15.38
CA ILE A 168 24.85 -12.58 -14.27
C ILE A 168 24.58 -13.83 -13.43
N SER A 169 25.10 -13.87 -12.20
CA SER A 169 24.77 -14.95 -11.27
C SER A 169 23.34 -14.79 -10.79
N LEU A 170 22.58 -15.88 -10.82
CA LEU A 170 21.19 -15.95 -10.37
C LEU A 170 21.08 -16.37 -8.90
N ASP A 171 22.19 -16.31 -8.17
CA ASP A 171 22.20 -16.56 -6.73
C ASP A 171 21.31 -15.52 -6.03
N GLY A 172 20.25 -16.00 -5.39
CA GLY A 172 19.26 -15.19 -4.68
C GLY A 172 19.76 -14.63 -3.35
N GLY A 173 20.96 -14.06 -3.34
CA GLY A 173 21.61 -13.47 -2.17
C GLY A 173 20.77 -12.39 -1.51
N GLU A 174 21.19 -11.97 -0.32
CA GLU A 174 20.46 -10.95 0.47
C GLU A 174 20.32 -9.62 -0.29
N ARG A 175 21.36 -9.21 -1.04
CA ARG A 175 21.34 -7.98 -1.87
C ARG A 175 20.23 -8.02 -2.93
N TYR A 176 20.10 -9.12 -3.67
CA TYR A 176 19.06 -9.29 -4.68
C TYR A 176 17.67 -9.22 -4.04
N ARG A 177 17.45 -10.02 -2.98
CA ARG A 177 16.17 -10.04 -2.26
C ARG A 177 15.78 -8.68 -1.70
N ALA A 178 16.74 -7.92 -1.16
CA ALA A 178 16.51 -6.57 -0.67
C ALA A 178 16.16 -5.60 -1.80
N ALA A 179 16.86 -5.65 -2.93
CA ALA A 179 16.57 -4.80 -4.09
C ALA A 179 15.18 -5.06 -4.69
N VAL A 180 14.80 -6.33 -4.85
CA VAL A 180 13.46 -6.75 -5.31
C VAL A 180 12.40 -6.25 -4.33
N ALA A 181 12.60 -6.42 -3.02
CA ALA A 181 11.65 -5.98 -2.00
C ALA A 181 11.49 -4.45 -1.95
N ASP A 182 12.57 -3.67 -2.09
CA ASP A 182 12.48 -2.20 -2.12
C ASP A 182 11.74 -1.71 -3.37
N ARG A 183 12.06 -2.27 -4.54
CA ARG A 183 11.38 -1.91 -5.79
C ARG A 183 9.89 -2.28 -5.77
N ALA A 184 9.55 -3.47 -5.31
CA ALA A 184 8.15 -3.88 -5.11
C ALA A 184 7.43 -2.92 -4.16
N SER A 185 8.04 -2.58 -3.02
CA SER A 185 7.43 -1.65 -2.07
C SER A 185 7.21 -0.25 -2.67
N ARG A 186 8.15 0.27 -3.47
CA ARG A 186 8.00 1.57 -4.14
C ARG A 186 6.91 1.54 -5.21
N ALA A 187 6.87 0.48 -6.01
CA ALA A 187 5.86 0.27 -7.05
C ALA A 187 4.45 0.14 -6.44
N ASP A 188 4.32 -0.61 -5.35
CA ASP A 188 3.08 -0.75 -4.59
C ASP A 188 2.59 0.62 -4.09
N VAL A 189 3.46 1.42 -3.46
CA VAL A 189 3.11 2.77 -2.98
C VAL A 189 2.70 3.68 -4.14
N ALA A 190 3.44 3.65 -5.27
CA ALA A 190 3.11 4.42 -6.46
C ALA A 190 1.74 4.02 -7.03
N SER A 191 1.38 2.73 -6.99
CA SER A 191 0.08 2.23 -7.46
C SER A 191 -1.10 2.76 -6.65
N LEU A 192 -0.88 3.14 -5.39
CA LEU A 192 -1.92 3.70 -4.51
C LEU A 192 -2.07 5.22 -4.66
N VAL A 193 -1.16 5.90 -5.36
CA VAL A 193 -1.23 7.36 -5.55
C VAL A 193 -2.54 7.79 -6.23
N PRO A 194 -3.01 7.16 -7.32
CA PRO A 194 -4.30 7.53 -7.92
C PRO A 194 -5.49 7.32 -6.98
N LEU A 195 -5.37 6.43 -5.98
CA LEU A 195 -6.42 6.16 -5.01
C LEU A 195 -6.41 7.17 -3.84
N LEU A 196 -5.22 7.46 -3.28
CA LEU A 196 -5.08 8.19 -2.02
C LEU A 196 -4.66 9.66 -2.21
N ARG A 197 -4.05 10.00 -3.35
CA ARG A 197 -3.68 11.38 -3.77
C ARG A 197 -4.11 11.68 -5.21
N PRO A 198 -5.39 11.46 -5.60
CA PRO A 198 -5.89 11.81 -6.93
C PRO A 198 -5.89 13.32 -7.16
N ARG A 199 -5.74 13.73 -8.42
CA ARG A 199 -5.96 15.10 -8.91
C ARG A 199 -7.35 15.27 -9.53
N SER A 200 -7.99 14.16 -9.92
CA SER A 200 -9.35 14.16 -10.46
C SER A 200 -10.14 12.96 -9.96
N VAL A 201 -11.38 13.21 -9.51
CA VAL A 201 -12.32 12.20 -9.00
C VAL A 201 -13.61 12.24 -9.82
N ALA A 202 -14.07 11.10 -10.29
CA ALA A 202 -15.42 10.95 -10.87
C ALA A 202 -16.29 10.05 -9.99
N VAL A 203 -17.54 10.46 -9.75
CA VAL A 203 -18.53 9.65 -9.02
C VAL A 203 -19.59 9.17 -10.01
N VAL A 204 -19.68 7.86 -10.21
CA VAL A 204 -20.59 7.22 -11.17
C VAL A 204 -21.76 6.58 -10.44
N GLY A 205 -22.97 6.93 -10.87
CA GLY A 205 -24.21 6.45 -10.26
C GLY A 205 -24.69 7.35 -9.11
N THR A 206 -25.30 6.76 -8.09
CA THR A 206 -26.00 7.49 -7.02
C THR A 206 -25.22 7.43 -5.70
N ALA A 207 -24.41 8.44 -5.44
CA ALA A 207 -23.72 8.63 -4.15
C ALA A 207 -23.71 10.12 -3.73
N PRO A 208 -24.89 10.71 -3.42
CA PRO A 208 -25.00 12.14 -3.17
C PRO A 208 -24.18 12.62 -1.96
N ASP A 209 -24.00 11.77 -0.95
CA ASP A 209 -23.23 12.13 0.25
C ASP A 209 -21.72 12.07 0.03
N VAL A 210 -21.25 11.18 -0.85
CA VAL A 210 -19.85 11.19 -1.30
C VAL A 210 -19.55 12.42 -2.14
N LEU A 211 -20.42 12.75 -3.11
CA LEU A 211 -20.29 13.98 -3.90
C LEU A 211 -20.28 15.23 -3.01
N ARG A 212 -21.16 15.29 -2.01
CA ARG A 212 -21.19 16.38 -1.05
C ARG A 212 -19.91 16.45 -0.21
N SER A 213 -19.40 15.30 0.25
CA SER A 213 -18.19 15.23 1.06
C SER A 213 -16.95 15.67 0.28
N LEU A 214 -16.84 15.32 -1.01
CA LEU A 214 -15.77 15.76 -1.89
C LEU A 214 -15.82 17.27 -2.16
N THR A 215 -16.99 17.78 -2.56
CA THR A 215 -17.16 19.19 -2.96
C THR A 215 -17.10 20.16 -1.78
N SER A 216 -17.68 19.79 -0.63
CA SER A 216 -17.60 20.61 0.60
C SER A 216 -16.33 20.37 1.40
N GLY A 217 -15.57 19.31 1.08
CA GLY A 217 -14.35 18.91 1.79
C GLY A 217 -13.11 19.72 1.44
N GLY A 218 -13.19 20.63 0.47
CA GLY A 218 -12.03 21.37 -0.01
C GLY A 218 -11.04 20.50 -0.77
N PHE A 219 -11.52 19.44 -1.44
CA PHE A 219 -10.67 18.61 -2.28
C PHE A 219 -9.93 19.47 -3.30
N ALA A 220 -8.60 19.37 -3.30
CA ALA A 220 -7.75 20.23 -4.13
C ALA A 220 -7.84 19.92 -5.64
N GLY A 221 -8.38 18.75 -5.99
CA GLY A 221 -8.56 18.30 -7.37
C GLY A 221 -9.95 18.58 -7.95
N THR A 222 -10.18 18.12 -9.18
CA THR A 222 -11.48 18.27 -9.86
C THR A 222 -12.44 17.15 -9.51
N VAL A 223 -13.73 17.46 -9.34
CA VAL A 223 -14.78 16.48 -9.07
C VAL A 223 -15.84 16.51 -10.17
N HIS A 224 -16.16 15.35 -10.74
CA HIS A 224 -17.24 15.19 -11.72
C HIS A 224 -18.25 14.13 -11.26
N ALA A 225 -19.50 14.32 -11.65
CA ALA A 225 -20.55 13.31 -11.54
C ALA A 225 -20.80 12.65 -12.91
N VAL A 226 -21.13 11.37 -12.90
CA VAL A 226 -21.56 10.62 -14.10
C VAL A 226 -22.91 9.99 -13.79
N ASN A 227 -23.96 10.57 -14.36
CA ASN A 227 -25.34 10.10 -14.20
C ASN A 227 -26.18 10.55 -15.41
N PRO A 228 -26.66 9.61 -16.25
CA PRO A 228 -27.49 9.94 -17.41
C PRO A 228 -28.73 10.78 -17.07
N HIS A 229 -29.35 10.56 -15.91
CA HIS A 229 -30.57 11.26 -15.50
C HIS A 229 -30.34 12.69 -15.03
N ALA A 230 -29.08 13.08 -14.79
CA ALA A 230 -28.70 14.41 -14.32
C ALA A 230 -27.67 15.09 -15.24
N ALA A 231 -27.42 14.53 -16.42
CA ALA A 231 -26.46 15.04 -17.38
C ALA A 231 -26.76 16.50 -17.76
N GLY A 232 -25.71 17.32 -17.87
CA GLY A 232 -25.82 18.76 -18.14
C GLY A 232 -26.18 19.63 -16.94
N ARG A 233 -26.39 19.04 -15.75
CA ARG A 233 -26.69 19.76 -14.50
C ARG A 233 -25.50 19.74 -13.54
N VAL A 234 -25.48 20.67 -12.58
CA VAL A 234 -24.56 20.61 -11.43
C VAL A 234 -25.22 19.79 -10.33
N THR A 235 -24.65 18.63 -10.01
CA THR A 235 -25.13 17.73 -8.96
C THR A 235 -24.27 17.90 -7.72
N ARG A 236 -24.86 18.45 -6.63
CA ARG A 236 -24.18 18.62 -5.33
C ARG A 236 -22.81 19.32 -5.44
N GLY A 237 -22.70 20.33 -6.32
CA GLY A 237 -21.48 21.11 -6.53
C GLY A 237 -20.52 20.56 -7.59
N ALA A 238 -20.83 19.44 -8.25
CA ALA A 238 -20.01 18.87 -9.32
C ALA A 238 -20.74 18.89 -10.68
N PRO A 239 -20.07 19.25 -11.79
CA PRO A 239 -20.62 19.09 -13.13
C PRO A 239 -20.95 17.62 -13.43
N CYS A 240 -22.09 17.38 -14.07
CA CYS A 240 -22.56 16.02 -14.37
C CYS A 240 -22.59 15.74 -15.87
N VAL A 241 -21.96 14.65 -16.28
CA VAL A 241 -22.02 14.11 -17.65
C VAL A 241 -22.87 12.84 -17.69
N ALA A 242 -23.29 12.41 -18.89
CA ALA A 242 -24.12 11.21 -19.01
C ALA A 242 -23.29 9.93 -18.88
N THR A 243 -22.11 9.91 -19.51
CA THR A 243 -21.26 8.73 -19.58
C THR A 243 -19.81 9.03 -19.17
N PRO A 244 -19.02 8.02 -18.74
CA PRO A 244 -17.60 8.23 -18.44
C PRO A 244 -16.80 8.77 -19.64
N ALA A 245 -17.20 8.46 -20.88
CA ALA A 245 -16.53 8.92 -22.08
C ALA A 245 -16.54 10.46 -22.24
N GLU A 246 -17.59 11.11 -21.74
CA GLU A 246 -17.77 12.57 -21.79
C GLU A 246 -16.98 13.33 -20.72
N LEU A 247 -16.31 12.64 -19.79
CA LEU A 247 -15.48 13.30 -18.78
C LEU A 247 -14.40 14.15 -19.48
N PRO A 248 -14.13 15.40 -19.04
CA PRO A 248 -13.20 16.29 -19.74
C PRO A 248 -11.75 15.82 -19.63
N VAL A 249 -11.39 15.16 -18.53
CA VAL A 249 -10.07 14.57 -18.30
C VAL A 249 -10.22 13.13 -17.82
N PRO A 250 -9.24 12.25 -18.07
CA PRO A 250 -9.20 10.94 -17.43
C PRO A 250 -9.22 11.14 -15.90
N PRO A 251 -10.17 10.55 -15.15
CA PRO A 251 -10.15 10.63 -13.70
C PRO A 251 -9.00 9.77 -13.14
N ASP A 252 -8.34 10.22 -12.08
CA ASP A 252 -7.37 9.36 -11.38
C ASP A 252 -8.12 8.30 -10.56
N LEU A 253 -9.19 8.73 -9.89
CA LEU A 253 -10.05 7.92 -9.04
C LEU A 253 -11.50 7.95 -9.54
N VAL A 254 -12.12 6.78 -9.60
CA VAL A 254 -13.57 6.64 -9.80
C VAL A 254 -14.24 6.03 -8.59
N VAL A 255 -15.36 6.59 -8.15
CA VAL A 255 -16.24 6.00 -7.13
C VAL A 255 -17.50 5.45 -7.80
N LEU A 256 -17.69 4.14 -7.73
CA LEU A 256 -18.85 3.46 -8.31
C LEU A 256 -19.93 3.21 -7.25
N SER A 257 -21.12 3.71 -7.53
CA SER A 257 -22.36 3.47 -6.77
C SER A 257 -23.51 3.18 -7.74
N VAL A 258 -23.40 2.05 -8.43
CA VAL A 258 -24.36 1.55 -9.44
C VAL A 258 -24.90 0.17 -9.02
N PRO A 259 -26.02 -0.31 -9.56
CA PRO A 259 -26.52 -1.65 -9.26
C PRO A 259 -25.47 -2.74 -9.52
N ALA A 260 -25.45 -3.81 -8.71
CA ALA A 260 -24.43 -4.87 -8.76
C ALA A 260 -24.21 -5.45 -10.17
N VAL A 261 -25.29 -5.60 -10.94
CA VAL A 261 -25.26 -6.11 -12.32
C VAL A 261 -24.51 -5.20 -13.30
N SER A 262 -24.37 -3.91 -13.00
CA SER A 262 -23.75 -2.90 -13.89
C SER A 262 -22.34 -2.49 -13.45
N VAL A 263 -21.84 -3.03 -12.33
CA VAL A 263 -20.55 -2.59 -11.74
C VAL A 263 -19.38 -2.88 -12.68
N ALA A 264 -19.32 -4.08 -13.26
CA ALA A 264 -18.22 -4.47 -14.16
C ALA A 264 -18.20 -3.61 -15.44
N ASP A 265 -19.36 -3.39 -16.07
CA ASP A 265 -19.48 -2.57 -17.28
C ASP A 265 -19.12 -1.11 -17.01
N ALA A 266 -19.57 -0.57 -15.87
CA ALA A 266 -19.22 0.79 -15.44
C ALA A 266 -17.71 0.92 -15.18
N ALA A 267 -17.09 -0.06 -14.52
CA ALA A 267 -15.66 -0.10 -14.32
C ALA A 267 -14.91 -0.14 -15.66
N ALA A 268 -15.31 -1.01 -16.59
CA ALA A 268 -14.70 -1.09 -17.92
C ALA A 268 -14.84 0.22 -18.72
N ALA A 269 -15.99 0.91 -18.64
CA ALA A 269 -16.19 2.21 -19.28
C ALA A 269 -15.27 3.29 -18.70
N CYS A 270 -15.07 3.28 -17.38
CA CYS A 270 -14.14 4.18 -16.71
C CYS A 270 -12.67 3.86 -17.04
N GLY A 271 -12.31 2.57 -17.09
CA GLY A 271 -11.00 2.11 -17.52
C GLY A 271 -10.66 2.55 -18.94
N ARG A 272 -11.62 2.44 -19.89
CA ARG A 272 -11.50 2.97 -21.25
C ARG A 272 -11.25 4.47 -21.30
N ARG A 273 -11.89 5.24 -20.40
CA ARG A 273 -11.65 6.69 -20.28
C ARG A 273 -10.24 7.02 -19.74
N GLY A 274 -9.56 6.03 -19.16
CA GLY A 274 -8.21 6.15 -18.63
C GLY A 274 -8.15 6.21 -17.10
N ALA A 275 -9.20 5.78 -16.40
CA ALA A 275 -9.18 5.67 -14.94
C ALA A 275 -8.03 4.77 -14.47
N ARG A 276 -7.42 5.12 -13.32
CA ARG A 276 -6.29 4.38 -12.74
C ARG A 276 -6.65 3.67 -11.43
N ALA A 277 -7.65 4.16 -10.73
CA ALA A 277 -8.17 3.52 -9.53
C ALA A 277 -9.71 3.59 -9.48
N VAL A 278 -10.31 2.58 -8.86
CA VAL A 278 -11.75 2.49 -8.65
C VAL A 278 -12.08 2.07 -7.22
N VAL A 279 -13.05 2.75 -6.62
CA VAL A 279 -13.65 2.43 -5.33
C VAL A 279 -15.09 2.00 -5.58
N VAL A 280 -15.42 0.75 -5.25
CA VAL A 280 -16.75 0.19 -5.46
C VAL A 280 -17.50 0.15 -4.14
N LEU A 281 -18.44 1.07 -3.98
CA LEU A 281 -19.30 1.14 -2.79
C LEU A 281 -20.35 0.03 -2.78
N THR A 282 -20.83 -0.35 -3.96
CA THR A 282 -21.80 -1.43 -4.14
C THR A 282 -21.25 -2.74 -3.57
N GLY A 283 -21.96 -3.34 -2.61
CA GLY A 283 -21.66 -4.66 -2.06
C GLY A 283 -22.62 -5.74 -2.56
N GLY A 284 -22.47 -6.96 -2.05
CA GLY A 284 -23.39 -8.07 -2.34
C GLY A 284 -23.28 -8.63 -3.76
N LEU A 285 -22.10 -8.52 -4.38
CA LEU A 285 -21.83 -9.14 -5.67
C LEU A 285 -21.80 -10.67 -5.51
N ASN A 286 -22.27 -11.39 -6.54
CA ASN A 286 -22.05 -12.83 -6.63
C ASN A 286 -20.67 -13.13 -7.24
N HIS A 287 -20.23 -14.38 -7.17
CA HIS A 287 -18.91 -14.79 -7.67
C HIS A 287 -18.65 -14.48 -9.15
N GLY A 288 -19.69 -14.51 -10.00
CA GLY A 288 -19.58 -14.16 -11.41
C GLY A 288 -19.35 -12.66 -11.60
N GLN A 289 -20.08 -11.84 -10.86
CA GLN A 289 -19.93 -10.38 -10.86
C GLN A 289 -18.59 -9.93 -10.28
N ASP A 290 -18.13 -10.55 -9.19
CA ASP A 290 -16.81 -10.28 -8.60
C ASP A 290 -15.67 -10.60 -9.57
N ARG A 291 -15.78 -11.73 -10.29
CA ARG A 291 -14.81 -12.10 -11.32
C ARG A 291 -14.82 -11.08 -12.46
N ALA A 292 -16.00 -10.76 -13.01
CA ALA A 292 -16.13 -9.80 -14.10
C ALA A 292 -15.60 -8.40 -13.73
N LEU A 293 -15.82 -7.95 -12.49
CA LEU A 293 -15.27 -6.69 -11.98
C LEU A 293 -13.74 -6.73 -11.93
N ARG A 294 -13.14 -7.79 -11.37
CA ARG A 294 -11.68 -7.93 -11.33
C ARG A 294 -11.08 -7.99 -12.72
N ASP A 295 -11.66 -8.78 -13.61
CA ASP A 295 -11.21 -8.90 -15.00
C ASP A 295 -11.27 -7.55 -15.71
N ALA A 296 -12.34 -6.77 -15.50
CA ALA A 296 -12.46 -5.41 -16.03
C ALA A 296 -11.40 -4.46 -15.46
N CYS A 297 -11.09 -4.53 -14.16
CA CYS A 297 -10.05 -3.69 -13.56
C CYS A 297 -8.66 -4.04 -14.09
N HIS A 298 -8.35 -5.34 -14.14
CA HIS A 298 -7.09 -5.86 -14.67
C HIS A 298 -6.89 -5.50 -16.13
N ALA A 299 -7.91 -5.67 -16.96
CA ALA A 299 -7.87 -5.34 -18.39
C ALA A 299 -7.55 -3.86 -18.65
N TRP A 300 -7.80 -2.95 -17.72
CA TRP A 300 -7.50 -1.52 -17.87
C TRP A 300 -6.36 -1.01 -16.98
N GLY A 301 -5.73 -1.91 -16.20
CA GLY A 301 -4.65 -1.59 -15.25
C GLY A 301 -5.11 -0.74 -14.06
N MET A 302 -6.36 -0.91 -13.61
CA MET A 302 -6.93 -0.18 -12.50
C MET A 302 -6.71 -0.90 -11.16
N ARG A 303 -6.37 -0.14 -10.12
CA ARG A 303 -6.44 -0.63 -8.72
C ARG A 303 -7.87 -0.59 -8.21
N LEU A 304 -8.30 -1.62 -7.49
CA LEU A 304 -9.67 -1.78 -6.98
C LEU A 304 -9.72 -1.77 -5.45
N VAL A 305 -10.55 -0.90 -4.88
CA VAL A 305 -10.99 -0.94 -3.47
C VAL A 305 -12.45 -1.38 -3.41
N GLY A 306 -12.74 -2.40 -2.61
CA GLY A 306 -14.06 -3.03 -2.53
C GLY A 306 -14.09 -4.40 -3.22
N PRO A 307 -15.27 -4.85 -3.70
CA PRO A 307 -16.59 -4.22 -3.57
C PRO A 307 -17.08 -4.13 -2.11
N GLY A 308 -18.22 -3.46 -1.90
CA GLY A 308 -18.77 -3.19 -0.57
C GLY A 308 -17.91 -2.22 0.25
N SER A 309 -17.19 -1.33 -0.43
CA SER A 309 -16.30 -0.36 0.21
C SER A 309 -17.09 0.70 0.98
N SER A 310 -16.55 1.16 2.11
CA SER A 310 -17.04 2.38 2.79
C SER A 310 -16.34 3.66 2.30
N GLY A 311 -15.51 3.55 1.26
CA GLY A 311 -14.82 4.66 0.63
C GLY A 311 -13.35 4.78 1.01
N VAL A 312 -12.72 5.84 0.50
CA VAL A 312 -11.34 6.24 0.86
C VAL A 312 -11.29 7.71 1.24
N ALA A 313 -10.37 8.07 2.12
CA ALA A 313 -10.17 9.47 2.49
C ALA A 313 -8.70 9.79 2.70
N HIS A 314 -8.31 11.01 2.33
CA HIS A 314 -7.07 11.65 2.72
C HIS A 314 -7.39 13.11 3.10
N PRO A 315 -7.78 13.35 4.36
CA PRO A 315 -8.34 14.64 4.78
C PRO A 315 -7.39 15.83 4.58
N LEU A 316 -6.07 15.61 4.63
CA LEU A 316 -5.06 16.67 4.44
C LEU A 316 -5.19 17.36 3.07
N ILE A 317 -5.62 16.63 2.04
CA ILE A 317 -5.85 17.14 0.69
C ILE A 317 -7.34 17.36 0.38
N GLY A 318 -8.21 17.30 1.40
CA GLY A 318 -9.65 17.41 1.27
C GLY A 318 -10.33 16.22 0.58
N LEU A 319 -9.61 15.11 0.35
CA LEU A 319 -10.18 13.91 -0.27
C LEU A 319 -11.10 13.19 0.73
N HIS A 320 -12.39 13.20 0.45
CA HIS A 320 -13.40 12.44 1.19
C HIS A 320 -14.31 11.68 0.22
N ALA A 321 -13.78 10.61 -0.37
CA ALA A 321 -14.57 9.64 -1.15
C ALA A 321 -15.34 8.68 -0.22
N THR A 322 -15.95 9.23 0.83
CA THR A 322 -16.69 8.57 1.92
C THR A 322 -18.00 9.33 2.16
N ALA A 323 -18.99 8.69 2.79
CA ALA A 323 -20.26 9.35 3.09
C ALA A 323 -20.13 10.51 4.10
N VAL A 324 -19.12 10.45 4.98
CA VAL A 324 -18.89 11.44 6.03
C VAL A 324 -17.44 11.91 6.00
N ARG A 325 -17.25 13.23 6.17
CA ARG A 325 -15.92 13.86 6.29
C ARG A 325 -15.25 13.51 7.61
N ARG A 326 -13.92 13.57 7.61
CA ARG A 326 -13.08 13.26 8.78
C ARG A 326 -12.06 14.37 9.00
N PRO A 327 -11.77 14.74 10.26
CA PRO A 327 -10.72 15.70 10.53
C PRO A 327 -9.36 15.13 10.13
N ALA A 328 -8.48 15.99 9.61
CA ALA A 328 -7.10 15.62 9.34
C ALA A 328 -6.33 15.32 10.63
N GLY A 329 -5.43 14.36 10.56
CA GLY A 329 -4.51 14.02 11.65
C GLY A 329 -3.48 13.01 11.16
N SER A 330 -3.01 12.16 12.07
CA SER A 330 -1.88 11.26 11.83
C SER A 330 -2.21 9.78 11.96
N VAL A 331 -3.49 9.42 12.07
CA VAL A 331 -3.93 8.03 12.20
C VAL A 331 -4.32 7.49 10.82
N GLY A 332 -3.56 6.52 10.34
CA GLY A 332 -3.90 5.74 9.15
C GLY A 332 -4.89 4.65 9.55
N VAL A 333 -5.97 4.47 8.79
CA VAL A 333 -7.03 3.50 9.13
C VAL A 333 -7.36 2.63 7.93
N VAL A 334 -7.35 1.30 8.12
CA VAL A 334 -7.88 0.35 7.14
C VAL A 334 -8.91 -0.54 7.81
N ALA A 335 -10.05 -0.76 7.18
CA ALA A 335 -11.11 -1.61 7.72
C ALA A 335 -11.82 -2.36 6.59
N GLY A 336 -12.04 -3.67 6.77
CA GLY A 336 -12.85 -4.46 5.83
C GLY A 336 -14.34 -4.22 6.04
N THR A 337 -14.77 -4.24 7.31
CA THR A 337 -16.14 -3.93 7.74
C THR A 337 -16.13 -2.91 8.86
N GLY A 338 -17.27 -2.30 9.17
CA GLY A 338 -17.41 -1.40 10.34
C GLY A 338 -16.55 -0.13 10.32
N GLY A 339 -15.94 0.23 9.18
CA GLY A 339 -15.03 1.37 9.06
C GLY A 339 -15.65 2.70 9.51
N ALA A 340 -16.94 2.92 9.24
CA ALA A 340 -17.65 4.12 9.69
C ALA A 340 -17.66 4.27 11.22
N ALA A 341 -18.02 3.20 11.95
CA ALA A 341 -18.06 3.21 13.41
C ALA A 341 -16.68 3.42 14.04
N LEU A 342 -15.64 2.82 13.45
CA LEU A 342 -14.25 3.04 13.87
C LEU A 342 -13.84 4.51 13.69
N LEU A 343 -14.14 5.10 12.53
CA LEU A 343 -13.84 6.51 12.24
C LEU A 343 -14.62 7.47 13.16
N ASP A 344 -15.88 7.19 13.45
CA ASP A 344 -16.69 7.98 14.37
C ASP A 344 -16.14 7.88 15.80
N GLY A 345 -15.67 6.70 16.21
CA GLY A 345 -14.93 6.51 17.47
C GLY A 345 -13.68 7.36 17.56
N LEU A 346 -12.83 7.34 16.52
CA LEU A 346 -11.61 8.15 16.45
C LEU A 346 -11.92 9.64 16.49
N ALA A 347 -12.95 10.09 15.77
CA ALA A 347 -13.38 11.48 15.80
C ALA A 347 -13.82 11.93 17.21
N ARG A 348 -14.55 11.08 17.96
CA ARG A 348 -14.98 11.39 19.34
C ARG A 348 -13.83 11.59 20.31
N ILE A 349 -12.72 10.87 20.14
CA ILE A 349 -11.51 11.05 20.95
C ILE A 349 -10.57 12.13 20.38
N GLY A 350 -10.99 12.84 19.33
CA GLY A 350 -10.20 13.87 18.66
C GLY A 350 -8.99 13.32 17.90
N ALA A 351 -8.98 12.04 17.55
CA ALA A 351 -7.93 11.45 16.72
C ALA A 351 -8.27 11.67 15.23
N GLY A 352 -7.55 12.59 14.60
CA GLY A 352 -7.70 12.87 13.17
C GLY A 352 -7.02 11.80 12.30
N VAL A 353 -7.48 11.69 11.06
CA VAL A 353 -7.08 10.66 10.11
C VAL A 353 -6.06 11.20 9.13
N SER A 354 -4.96 10.46 8.88
CA SER A 354 -4.02 10.74 7.80
C SER A 354 -4.58 10.22 6.48
N THR A 355 -4.82 8.91 6.41
CA THR A 355 -5.50 8.21 5.31
C THR A 355 -6.47 7.16 5.84
N PHE A 356 -7.57 6.94 5.12
CA PHE A 356 -8.54 5.90 5.39
C PHE A 356 -8.83 5.09 4.13
N ALA A 357 -8.90 3.76 4.26
CA ALA A 357 -9.43 2.88 3.24
C ALA A 357 -10.40 1.85 3.84
N GLY A 358 -11.66 1.95 3.47
CA GLY A 358 -12.67 0.93 3.73
C GLY A 358 -12.61 -0.14 2.66
N VAL A 359 -11.75 -1.15 2.80
CA VAL A 359 -11.41 -2.09 1.71
C VAL A 359 -12.53 -3.06 1.33
N GLY A 360 -13.59 -3.16 2.14
CA GLY A 360 -14.73 -4.04 1.84
C GLY A 360 -14.27 -5.50 1.73
N ALA A 361 -14.64 -6.17 0.63
CA ALA A 361 -14.20 -7.53 0.32
C ALA A 361 -12.69 -7.66 0.01
N ALA A 362 -11.97 -6.55 -0.17
CA ALA A 362 -10.53 -6.51 -0.47
C ALA A 362 -10.14 -7.40 -1.67
N ALA A 363 -10.88 -7.25 -2.77
CA ALA A 363 -10.68 -8.05 -3.99
C ALA A 363 -9.35 -7.75 -4.72
N ASP A 364 -8.71 -6.62 -4.41
CA ASP A 364 -7.39 -6.22 -4.92
C ASP A 364 -6.61 -5.46 -3.83
N VAL A 365 -6.96 -4.20 -3.56
CA VAL A 365 -6.31 -3.41 -2.50
C VAL A 365 -6.72 -3.94 -1.13
N CYS A 366 -5.73 -4.27 -0.30
CA CYS A 366 -5.91 -4.87 1.01
C CYS A 366 -5.08 -4.14 2.10
N ALA A 367 -5.14 -4.63 3.34
CA ALA A 367 -4.40 -4.01 4.44
C ALA A 367 -2.88 -3.98 4.21
N ALA A 368 -2.31 -4.99 3.55
CA ALA A 368 -0.87 -5.02 3.22
C ALA A 368 -0.43 -3.81 2.37
N ASP A 369 -1.28 -3.35 1.47
CA ASP A 369 -1.00 -2.18 0.63
C ASP A 369 -0.98 -0.89 1.47
N LEU A 370 -1.95 -0.74 2.38
CA LEU A 370 -2.02 0.41 3.27
C LEU A 370 -0.84 0.45 4.26
N LEU A 371 -0.37 -0.72 4.70
CA LEU A 371 0.83 -0.81 5.53
C LEU A 371 2.07 -0.29 4.79
N ARG A 372 2.23 -0.64 3.51
CA ARG A 372 3.31 -0.09 2.66
C ARG A 372 3.17 1.41 2.45
N TRP A 373 1.95 1.89 2.23
CA TRP A 373 1.67 3.33 2.14
C TRP A 373 2.09 4.07 3.41
N TRP A 374 1.64 3.63 4.59
CA TRP A 374 1.97 4.28 5.85
C TRP A 374 3.46 4.24 6.15
N ALA A 375 4.14 3.13 5.83
CA ALA A 375 5.59 3.01 5.95
C ALA A 375 6.38 4.02 5.10
N ALA A 376 5.77 4.59 4.05
CA ALA A 376 6.36 5.61 3.19
C ALA A 376 5.80 7.02 3.44
N ASP A 377 4.70 7.15 4.17
CA ASP A 377 3.99 8.41 4.40
C ASP A 377 4.33 9.00 5.77
N PRO A 378 5.14 10.07 5.83
CA PRO A 378 5.56 10.67 7.11
C PRO A 378 4.40 11.32 7.90
N ALA A 379 3.26 11.54 7.26
CA ALA A 379 2.06 12.05 7.93
C ALA A 379 1.40 10.99 8.84
N THR A 380 1.63 9.70 8.58
CA THR A 380 1.05 8.61 9.36
C THR A 380 1.96 8.22 10.52
N ARG A 381 1.46 8.42 11.75
CA ARG A 381 2.18 8.09 13.00
C ARG A 381 1.65 6.83 13.69
N LEU A 382 0.42 6.42 13.37
CA LEU A 382 -0.23 5.23 13.91
C LEU A 382 -1.08 4.61 12.81
N GLY A 383 -0.86 3.34 12.50
CA GLY A 383 -1.73 2.54 11.64
C GLY A 383 -2.75 1.76 12.48
N VAL A 384 -4.02 1.81 12.09
CA VAL A 384 -5.13 1.10 12.74
C VAL A 384 -5.75 0.11 11.77
N LEU A 385 -5.70 -1.17 12.15
CA LEU A 385 -6.31 -2.30 11.46
C LEU A 385 -7.67 -2.59 12.10
N GLY A 386 -8.74 -2.24 11.40
CA GLY A 386 -10.12 -2.44 11.81
C GLY A 386 -10.62 -3.88 11.58
N PRO A 387 -11.90 -4.15 11.86
CA PRO A 387 -12.45 -5.47 11.69
C PRO A 387 -12.54 -5.85 10.20
N GLY A 388 -12.48 -7.16 9.92
CA GLY A 388 -12.49 -7.68 8.55
C GLY A 388 -11.20 -7.44 7.77
N THR A 389 -10.13 -6.98 8.42
CA THR A 389 -8.81 -6.91 7.80
C THR A 389 -8.01 -8.17 8.08
N SER A 390 -7.30 -8.66 7.08
CA SER A 390 -6.33 -9.74 7.19
C SER A 390 -4.95 -9.25 6.72
N GLY A 391 -3.90 -9.93 7.17
CA GLY A 391 -2.54 -9.65 6.75
C GLY A 391 -1.63 -10.80 7.12
N ASP A 392 -0.66 -11.08 6.25
CA ASP A 392 0.43 -12.01 6.55
C ASP A 392 1.27 -11.46 7.71
N PRO A 393 1.60 -12.28 8.74
CA PRO A 393 2.44 -11.88 9.86
C PRO A 393 3.78 -11.25 9.45
N GLY A 394 4.42 -11.72 8.38
CA GLY A 394 5.71 -11.18 7.93
C GLY A 394 5.61 -9.75 7.38
N THR A 395 4.54 -9.45 6.67
CA THR A 395 4.24 -8.11 6.15
C THR A 395 3.84 -7.16 7.27
N LEU A 396 3.01 -7.65 8.20
CA LEU A 396 2.62 -6.96 9.42
C LEU A 396 3.83 -6.57 10.28
N ALA A 397 4.73 -7.52 10.55
CA ALA A 397 5.94 -7.29 11.35
C ALA A 397 6.89 -6.27 10.69
N ARG A 398 7.10 -6.37 9.37
CA ARG A 398 7.93 -5.39 8.63
C ARG A 398 7.35 -3.99 8.69
N ALA A 399 6.03 -3.86 8.58
CA ALA A 399 5.37 -2.58 8.69
C ALA A 399 5.41 -2.01 10.12
N ALA A 400 5.21 -2.85 11.14
CA ALA A 400 5.28 -2.46 12.55
C ALA A 400 6.64 -1.88 12.95
N ARG A 401 7.73 -2.32 12.31
CA ARG A 401 9.08 -1.75 12.50
C ARG A 401 9.22 -0.30 12.00
N ARG A 402 8.34 0.15 11.11
CA ARG A 402 8.38 1.50 10.52
C ARG A 402 7.31 2.41 11.08
N VAL A 403 6.10 1.88 11.27
CA VAL A 403 4.95 2.62 11.79
C VAL A 403 4.29 1.77 12.86
N PRO A 404 4.01 2.33 14.05
CA PRO A 404 3.21 1.67 15.06
C PRO A 404 1.87 1.16 14.55
N LEU A 405 1.50 -0.06 14.92
CA LEU A 405 0.23 -0.68 14.50
C LEU A 405 -0.66 -1.07 15.70
N LEU A 406 -1.95 -0.82 15.53
CA LEU A 406 -3.02 -1.18 16.46
C LEU A 406 -4.10 -1.97 15.70
N ALA A 407 -4.53 -3.12 16.22
CA ALA A 407 -5.46 -4.02 15.54
C ALA A 407 -6.67 -4.41 16.40
N LEU A 408 -7.86 -4.40 15.80
CA LEU A 408 -9.11 -4.88 16.42
C LEU A 408 -9.40 -6.34 16.03
N GLY A 409 -9.69 -7.19 17.02
CA GLY A 409 -10.22 -8.54 16.77
C GLY A 409 -9.21 -9.53 16.18
N ALA A 410 -7.91 -9.21 16.21
CA ALA A 410 -6.85 -10.09 15.76
C ALA A 410 -6.44 -11.11 16.84
N PRO A 411 -5.98 -12.32 16.49
CA PRO A 411 -5.41 -13.25 17.46
C PRO A 411 -4.21 -12.59 18.13
N ALA A 412 -4.27 -12.46 19.47
CA ALA A 412 -3.35 -11.61 20.22
C ALA A 412 -1.88 -12.04 20.10
N GLU A 413 -1.60 -13.33 19.92
CA GLU A 413 -0.25 -13.86 20.03
C GLU A 413 0.61 -13.72 18.75
N PRO A 414 0.13 -14.04 17.54
CA PRO A 414 0.88 -13.77 16.30
C PRO A 414 1.11 -12.27 16.06
N PHE A 415 0.10 -11.45 16.36
CA PHE A 415 0.18 -9.99 16.18
C PHE A 415 1.12 -9.34 17.19
N ALA A 416 1.10 -9.79 18.44
CA ALA A 416 2.02 -9.26 19.44
C ALA A 416 3.48 -9.67 19.19
N ARG A 417 3.74 -10.88 18.65
CA ARG A 417 5.09 -11.26 18.16
C ARG A 417 5.55 -10.39 17.00
N ALA A 418 4.62 -9.83 16.23
CA ALA A 418 4.91 -8.87 15.17
C ALA A 418 5.05 -7.42 15.69
N GLY A 419 5.00 -7.18 17.00
CA GLY A 419 5.07 -5.83 17.59
C GLY A 419 3.78 -5.01 17.44
N ILE A 420 2.64 -5.66 17.14
CA ILE A 420 1.35 -5.00 16.95
C ILE A 420 0.55 -5.02 18.25
N VAL A 421 -0.03 -3.87 18.62
CA VAL A 421 -0.97 -3.81 19.74
C VAL A 421 -2.31 -4.39 19.29
N ALA A 422 -2.65 -5.60 19.74
CA ALA A 422 -3.93 -6.23 19.42
C ALA A 422 -4.92 -6.07 20.59
N VAL A 423 -6.16 -5.68 20.30
CA VAL A 423 -7.23 -5.51 21.29
C VAL A 423 -8.52 -6.20 20.85
N GLY A 424 -9.30 -6.66 21.83
CA GLY A 424 -10.54 -7.41 21.58
C GLY A 424 -11.77 -6.54 21.33
N THR A 425 -11.79 -5.29 21.78
CA THR A 425 -12.97 -4.42 21.73
C THR A 425 -12.66 -3.06 21.10
N LEU A 426 -13.69 -2.42 20.53
CA LEU A 426 -13.56 -1.09 19.95
C LEU A 426 -13.21 -0.05 21.02
N ASP A 427 -13.79 -0.14 22.23
CA ASP A 427 -13.48 0.81 23.31
C ASP A 427 -12.02 0.75 23.74
N ASP A 428 -11.48 -0.47 23.87
CA ASP A 428 -10.06 -0.65 24.15
C ASP A 428 -9.17 -0.11 23.02
N LEU A 429 -9.59 -0.28 21.76
CA LEU A 429 -8.89 0.28 20.61
C LEU A 429 -8.85 1.81 20.71
N LEU A 430 -9.99 2.43 20.98
CA LEU A 430 -10.08 3.88 21.10
C LEU A 430 -9.25 4.41 22.27
N ASP A 431 -9.21 3.69 23.39
CA ASP A 431 -8.38 4.05 24.55
C ASP A 431 -6.89 4.02 24.21
N VAL A 432 -6.42 2.99 23.51
CA VAL A 432 -5.02 2.88 23.08
C VAL A 432 -4.72 3.89 21.97
N ALA A 433 -5.63 4.09 21.01
CA ALA A 433 -5.47 5.05 19.93
C ALA A 433 -5.39 6.49 20.46
N ALA A 434 -6.17 6.84 21.49
CA ALA A 434 -6.10 8.14 22.15
C ALA A 434 -4.68 8.44 22.69
N LEU A 435 -4.02 7.41 23.23
CA LEU A 435 -2.64 7.49 23.69
C LEU A 435 -1.68 7.64 22.50
N LEU A 436 -1.64 6.63 21.63
CA LEU A 436 -0.60 6.49 20.61
C LEU A 436 -0.69 7.49 19.46
N ALA A 437 -1.87 8.08 19.23
CA ALA A 437 -2.02 9.13 18.22
C ALA A 437 -1.30 10.44 18.63
N ARG A 438 -0.99 10.64 19.92
CA ARG A 438 -0.52 11.92 20.47
C ARG A 438 0.70 11.81 21.38
N GLN A 439 1.06 10.61 21.82
CA GLN A 439 2.12 10.37 22.78
C GLN A 439 3.11 9.33 22.22
N PRO A 440 4.39 9.39 22.62
CA PRO A 440 5.37 8.37 22.25
C PRO A 440 5.03 7.02 22.90
N PHE A 441 5.60 5.94 22.37
CA PHE A 441 5.45 4.62 22.96
C PHE A 441 6.10 4.55 24.35
N PRO A 442 5.49 3.82 25.30
CA PRO A 442 6.15 3.51 26.57
C PRO A 442 7.39 2.65 26.32
N ARG A 443 8.52 3.03 26.94
CA ARG A 443 9.79 2.28 26.87
C ARG A 443 9.90 1.16 27.89
N GLY A 444 8.98 1.13 28.85
CA GLY A 444 8.99 0.18 29.94
C GLY A 444 7.71 0.28 30.78
N PRO A 445 7.56 -0.59 31.79
CA PRO A 445 6.38 -0.66 32.63
C PRO A 445 6.40 0.36 33.78
N ARG A 446 7.47 1.16 33.95
CA ARG A 446 7.64 2.01 35.14
C ARG A 446 6.85 3.30 35.01
N VAL A 447 5.97 3.59 35.95
CA VAL A 447 5.03 4.72 35.88
C VAL A 447 5.16 5.62 37.09
N ALA A 448 5.22 6.93 36.84
CA ALA A 448 5.00 7.94 37.86
C ALA A 448 3.51 8.26 37.97
N VAL A 449 2.95 8.20 39.19
CA VAL A 449 1.55 8.52 39.44
C VAL A 449 1.42 9.83 40.20
N VAL A 450 0.69 10.78 39.64
CA VAL A 450 0.41 12.07 40.26
C VAL A 450 -1.03 12.10 40.77
N GLU A 451 -1.20 11.89 42.07
CA GLU A 451 -2.51 11.75 42.72
C GLU A 451 -2.42 12.18 44.19
N ARG A 452 -3.53 12.58 44.81
CA ARG A 452 -3.59 12.82 46.26
C ARG A 452 -3.92 11.56 47.08
N GLY A 453 -4.54 10.57 46.45
CA GLY A 453 -4.94 9.29 47.06
C GLY A 453 -3.96 8.16 46.76
N HIS A 454 -4.47 6.92 46.73
CA HIS A 454 -3.69 5.72 46.38
C HIS A 454 -4.36 4.83 45.32
N GLU A 455 -5.55 5.23 44.84
CA GLU A 455 -6.38 4.41 43.95
C GLU A 455 -5.72 4.22 42.59
N THR A 456 -5.14 5.29 42.02
CA THR A 456 -4.55 5.22 40.69
C THR A 456 -3.28 4.38 40.70
N ALA A 457 -2.45 4.48 41.75
CA ALA A 457 -1.28 3.64 41.90
C ALA A 457 -1.64 2.14 42.02
N ALA A 458 -2.68 1.82 42.80
CA ALA A 458 -3.16 0.44 42.93
C ALA A 458 -3.69 -0.11 41.59
N VAL A 459 -4.43 0.70 40.83
CA VAL A 459 -4.93 0.35 39.50
C VAL A 459 -3.80 0.13 38.49
N CYS A 460 -2.74 0.95 38.53
CA CYS A 460 -1.56 0.74 37.68
C CYS A 460 -0.89 -0.61 37.99
N ALA A 461 -0.71 -0.93 39.27
CA ALA A 461 -0.13 -2.21 39.69
C ALA A 461 -1.00 -3.41 39.24
N ALA A 462 -2.32 -3.32 39.38
CA ALA A 462 -3.25 -4.35 38.92
C ALA A 462 -3.23 -4.55 37.39
N ALA A 463 -2.88 -3.51 36.63
CA ALA A 463 -2.70 -3.58 35.17
C ALA A 463 -1.31 -4.13 34.76
N GLY A 464 -0.44 -4.48 35.71
CA GLY A 464 0.91 -4.99 35.46
C GLY A 464 1.96 -3.91 35.22
N LEU A 465 1.70 -2.66 35.61
CA LEU A 465 2.66 -1.55 35.59
C LEU A 465 3.36 -1.43 36.94
N THR A 466 4.60 -0.93 36.94
CA THR A 466 5.40 -0.75 38.16
C THR A 466 5.38 0.72 38.57
N VAL A 467 4.76 1.06 39.70
CA VAL A 467 4.76 2.46 40.18
C VAL A 467 6.09 2.78 40.86
N THR A 468 6.93 3.58 40.22
CA THR A 468 8.29 3.91 40.72
C THR A 468 8.36 5.27 41.39
N ALA A 469 7.47 6.19 41.03
CA ALA A 469 7.41 7.53 41.60
C ALA A 469 5.97 7.96 41.87
N ARG A 470 5.78 8.75 42.92
CA ARG A 470 4.47 9.31 43.29
C ARG A 470 4.59 10.77 43.69
N ALA A 471 3.62 11.58 43.30
CA ALA A 471 3.55 12.99 43.65
C ALA A 471 2.13 13.42 44.02
N ALA A 472 1.99 14.15 45.14
CA ALA A 472 0.69 14.63 45.63
C ALA A 472 0.20 15.92 44.93
N GLY A 473 1.06 16.55 44.13
CA GLY A 473 0.78 17.80 43.44
C GLY A 473 1.50 17.88 42.10
N LEU A 474 1.00 18.76 41.23
CA LEU A 474 1.53 18.96 39.88
C LEU A 474 1.76 20.45 39.60
N ASP A 475 3.03 20.84 39.53
CA ASP A 475 3.49 22.09 38.94
C ASP A 475 4.52 21.80 37.83
N ALA A 476 4.94 22.83 37.09
CA ALA A 476 5.85 22.67 35.95
C ALA A 476 7.26 22.15 36.36
N ARG A 477 7.67 22.31 37.61
CA ARG A 477 8.96 21.81 38.11
C ARG A 477 8.84 20.34 38.50
N ALA A 478 7.79 19.98 39.22
CA ALA A 478 7.46 18.61 39.60
C ALA A 478 7.24 17.73 38.36
N PHE A 479 6.51 18.24 37.36
CA PHE A 479 6.33 17.53 36.08
C PHE A 479 7.67 17.27 35.39
N ARG A 480 8.52 18.29 35.23
CA ARG A 480 9.85 18.12 34.62
C ARG A 480 10.71 17.10 35.34
N LYS A 481 10.73 17.14 36.69
CA LYS A 481 11.45 16.14 37.49
C LYS A 481 11.01 14.71 37.16
N LEU A 482 9.70 14.45 37.08
CA LEU A 482 9.17 13.13 36.73
C LEU A 482 9.44 12.76 35.26
N ALA A 483 9.31 13.74 34.35
CA ALA A 483 9.55 13.54 32.92
C ALA A 483 11.03 13.22 32.61
N ASP A 484 11.97 13.77 33.38
CA ASP A 484 13.42 13.58 33.18
C ASP A 484 13.98 12.37 33.97
N ASP A 485 13.20 11.79 34.88
CA ASP A 485 13.63 10.69 35.76
C ASP A 485 13.91 9.39 34.99
N GLY A 486 15.13 8.87 35.03
CA GLY A 486 15.52 7.62 34.34
C GLY A 486 14.74 6.38 34.80
N ASP A 487 14.10 6.43 35.96
CA ASP A 487 13.30 5.35 36.54
C ASP A 487 11.80 5.43 36.23
N VAL A 488 11.40 6.39 35.39
CA VAL A 488 10.02 6.60 34.96
C VAL A 488 9.94 6.44 33.44
N ASP A 489 9.10 5.54 32.96
CA ASP A 489 8.85 5.32 31.53
C ASP A 489 7.56 6.03 31.05
N ALA A 490 6.64 6.33 31.97
CA ALA A 490 5.39 7.04 31.68
C ALA A 490 4.89 7.86 32.89
N VAL A 491 4.09 8.90 32.65
CA VAL A 491 3.48 9.71 33.72
C VAL A 491 1.95 9.66 33.62
N LEU A 492 1.28 9.25 34.70
CA LEU A 492 -0.17 9.22 34.80
C LEU A 492 -0.65 10.25 35.85
N ILE A 493 -1.41 11.23 35.39
CA ILE A 493 -1.89 12.35 36.20
C ILE A 493 -3.37 12.17 36.55
N ALA A 494 -3.67 11.91 37.81
CA ALA A 494 -5.03 11.84 38.35
C ALA A 494 -5.38 13.10 39.17
N LEU A 495 -4.94 14.27 38.69
CA LEU A 495 -5.25 15.59 39.22
C LEU A 495 -5.67 16.54 38.09
N PRO A 496 -6.40 17.63 38.37
CA PRO A 496 -6.70 18.65 37.37
C PRO A 496 -5.43 19.23 36.74
N VAL A 497 -5.29 19.10 35.42
CA VAL A 497 -4.15 19.62 34.66
C VAL A 497 -4.41 21.07 34.28
N ARG A 498 -3.57 21.99 34.75
CA ARG A 498 -3.61 23.40 34.34
C ARG A 498 -2.85 23.59 33.01
N PRO A 499 -3.28 24.53 32.14
CA PRO A 499 -2.55 24.88 30.93
C PRO A 499 -1.09 25.26 31.23
N GLY A 500 -0.14 24.80 30.41
CA GLY A 500 1.29 25.12 30.53
C GLY A 500 2.07 24.34 31.58
N VAL A 501 1.41 23.48 32.39
CA VAL A 501 2.09 22.64 33.39
C VAL A 501 2.76 21.42 32.75
N VAL A 502 2.09 20.80 31.79
CA VAL A 502 2.58 19.63 31.06
C VAL A 502 3.25 20.12 29.77
N ALA A 503 4.52 19.78 29.61
CA ALA A 503 5.31 20.06 28.41
C ALA A 503 5.53 18.77 27.62
N ALA A 504 5.84 18.90 26.32
CA ALA A 504 6.24 17.76 25.50
C ALA A 504 7.52 17.12 26.06
N CYS A 505 7.52 15.80 26.21
CA CYS A 505 8.68 15.03 26.64
C CYS A 505 8.77 13.71 25.85
N GLY A 506 9.88 12.98 26.03
CA GLY A 506 10.12 11.71 25.34
C GLY A 506 9.35 10.51 25.91
N LYS A 507 8.41 10.74 26.83
CA LYS A 507 7.67 9.70 27.57
C LYS A 507 6.17 9.94 27.44
N PRO A 508 5.34 8.89 27.38
CA PRO A 508 3.89 9.05 27.37
C PRO A 508 3.37 9.70 28.66
N VAL A 509 2.53 10.72 28.49
CA VAL A 509 1.82 11.40 29.58
C VAL A 509 0.32 11.23 29.38
N LEU A 510 -0.37 10.79 30.43
CA LEU A 510 -1.81 10.52 30.45
C LEU A 510 -2.46 11.30 31.57
N ALA A 511 -3.70 11.75 31.37
CA ALA A 511 -4.52 12.34 32.41
C ALA A 511 -5.77 11.52 32.69
N VAL A 512 -6.26 11.56 33.91
CA VAL A 512 -7.57 11.03 34.30
C VAL A 512 -8.48 12.20 34.66
N ARG A 513 -9.64 12.26 34.01
CA ARG A 513 -10.71 13.21 34.26
C ARG A 513 -12.00 12.43 34.47
N PRO A 514 -12.44 12.23 35.73
CA PRO A 514 -13.65 11.49 36.02
C PRO A 514 -14.84 11.97 35.17
N GLY A 515 -15.46 11.06 34.43
CA GLY A 515 -16.64 11.33 33.59
C GLY A 515 -16.40 12.12 32.30
N GLN A 516 -15.16 12.52 31.98
CA GLN A 516 -14.84 13.29 30.76
C GLN A 516 -13.61 12.73 30.05
N ALA A 517 -13.81 12.03 28.93
CA ALA A 517 -12.73 11.66 28.01
C ALA A 517 -12.47 12.79 26.99
N GLY A 518 -11.25 12.89 26.47
CA GLY A 518 -10.88 13.96 25.54
C GLY A 518 -9.40 14.32 25.60
N THR A 519 -9.08 15.61 25.49
CA THR A 519 -7.68 16.09 25.59
C THR A 519 -7.55 17.38 26.41
N VAL A 520 -6.50 17.46 27.23
CA VAL A 520 -6.10 18.63 28.02
C VAL A 520 -4.62 18.98 27.78
N GLY A 521 -4.24 19.02 26.50
CA GLY A 521 -2.82 19.01 26.09
C GLY A 521 -2.20 17.61 26.08
N VAL A 522 -2.78 16.67 26.85
CA VAL A 522 -2.49 15.23 26.81
C VAL A 522 -3.79 14.40 26.71
N PRO A 523 -3.72 13.13 26.28
CA PRO A 523 -4.88 12.23 26.28
C PRO A 523 -5.49 12.11 27.69
N SER A 524 -6.81 12.31 27.80
CA SER A 524 -7.54 12.20 29.05
C SER A 524 -8.60 11.10 29.05
N TYR A 525 -8.62 10.31 30.11
CA TYR A 525 -9.49 9.14 30.28
C TYR A 525 -10.53 9.36 31.36
N ALA A 526 -11.70 8.75 31.19
CA ALA A 526 -12.81 8.89 32.12
C ALA A 526 -12.57 8.21 33.48
N ALA A 527 -11.62 7.27 33.55
CA ALA A 527 -11.31 6.50 34.77
C ALA A 527 -9.83 6.02 34.77
N PRO A 528 -9.20 5.85 35.94
CA PRO A 528 -7.82 5.34 36.07
C PRO A 528 -7.59 3.99 35.40
N GLU A 529 -8.57 3.09 35.45
CA GLU A 529 -8.49 1.72 34.93
C GLU A 529 -8.33 1.70 33.41
N ARG A 530 -8.98 2.65 32.74
CA ARG A 530 -8.88 2.81 31.28
C ARG A 530 -7.50 3.32 30.89
N ALA A 531 -7.01 4.35 31.59
CA ALA A 531 -5.67 4.91 31.35
C ALA A 531 -4.56 3.87 31.59
N ALA A 532 -4.61 3.17 32.73
CA ALA A 532 -3.62 2.14 33.07
C ALA A 532 -3.65 0.97 32.08
N ARG A 533 -4.84 0.51 31.68
CA ARG A 533 -5.00 -0.57 30.69
C ARG A 533 -4.51 -0.17 29.30
N ALA A 534 -4.78 1.06 28.86
CA ALA A 534 -4.29 1.57 27.59
C ALA A 534 -2.75 1.59 27.55
N LEU A 535 -2.14 2.11 28.62
CA LEU A 535 -0.69 2.17 28.77
C LEU A 535 -0.05 0.77 28.84
N ALA A 536 -0.61 -0.13 29.63
CA ALA A 536 -0.11 -1.51 29.76
C ALA A 536 -0.17 -2.28 28.42
N ARG A 537 -1.25 -2.08 27.64
CA ARG A 537 -1.38 -2.70 26.32
C ARG A 537 -0.38 -2.15 25.31
N ALA A 538 -0.20 -0.83 25.29
CA ALA A 538 0.82 -0.18 24.47
C ALA A 538 2.23 -0.72 24.79
N TRP A 539 2.55 -0.89 26.07
CA TRP A 539 3.82 -1.49 26.51
C TRP A 539 3.96 -2.96 26.10
N SER A 540 2.91 -3.76 26.27
CA SER A 540 2.97 -5.21 26.02
C SER A 540 3.39 -5.59 24.59
N ALA A 541 3.11 -4.71 23.61
CA ALA A 541 3.50 -4.88 22.21
C ALA A 541 4.98 -4.56 21.97
N VAL A 542 5.54 -3.54 22.63
CA VAL A 542 6.96 -3.16 22.54
C VAL A 542 7.85 -4.26 23.09
N ARG A 543 7.52 -4.79 24.28
CA ARG A 543 8.29 -5.85 24.96
C ARG A 543 8.51 -7.11 24.11
N ARG A 544 7.60 -7.41 23.17
CA ARG A 544 7.64 -8.64 22.36
C ARG A 544 8.21 -8.42 20.95
N ALA A 545 8.59 -7.19 20.61
CA ALA A 545 9.28 -6.87 19.37
C ALA A 545 10.81 -6.92 19.52
N ASP A 546 11.33 -6.73 20.74
CA ASP A 546 12.77 -6.68 21.08
C ASP A 546 13.35 -8.02 21.56
N GLY A 547 12.52 -9.06 21.72
CA GLY A 547 12.93 -10.43 22.04
C GLY A 547 12.54 -11.37 20.92
#